data_AF-A0A535EGN8-F1
#
_entry.id   AF-A0A535EGN8-F1
#
_cell.length_a   1.000
_cell.length_b   1.000
_cell.length_c   1.000
_cell.angle_alpha   90.00
_cell.angle_beta   90.00
_cell.angle_gamma   90.00
#
_symmetry.space_group_name_H-M   'P 1'
#
loop_
_entity.id
_entity.type
_entity.pdbx_description
1 polymer ?
#
loop_
_entity_poly.entity_id
_entity_poly.type
_entity_poly.pdbx_seq_one_letter_code
_entity_poly.pdbx_strand_id
1 'polypeptide(L)'
;MSVLFLSPLDYPMRGRVFREPDDPHVVVAAAADLGAALTHLRNRADCSGLGLLGVPDELPELGALKDRRVLVCESDGSRMRDFVARAWQAGAEAEWLNSSRPPADRLAAWALPVAGLVLAAGAGTRMKEAGSDKLLLDYEGVPLVRYAVSAAAEGGCQGIWAVYSRPEVAAALDGLATLIHNPGAAAGQASSLKIGLENLPATAAGACILLGDQPLVGGRTVEMLLRAWRGDESRPAVAASYGGDWRPPVVLERSLWPELMKLDGDAGARQLLGSRPELLDTVPAQGLPDDIDTPEDYARILRLPRRDPS
;
A
#
# COMPACT_ATOMS: atom_id res chain seq x y z
N MET A 1 3.62 11.20 6.59
CA MET A 1 3.25 10.36 7.72
C MET A 1 4.54 9.95 8.39
N SER A 2 4.76 10.47 9.59
CA SER A 2 5.97 10.23 10.36
C SER A 2 5.81 9.03 11.29
N VAL A 3 6.94 8.48 11.76
CA VAL A 3 7.01 7.43 12.78
C VAL A 3 7.83 7.99 13.94
N LEU A 4 7.13 8.40 15.01
CA LEU A 4 7.77 8.96 16.20
C LEU A 4 8.30 7.83 17.09
N PHE A 5 9.62 7.80 17.28
CA PHE A 5 10.27 6.90 18.22
C PHE A 5 10.51 7.64 19.54
N LEU A 6 9.82 7.19 20.60
CA LEU A 6 10.03 7.70 21.96
C LEU A 6 11.22 7.06 22.67
N SER A 7 11.70 5.93 22.14
CA SER A 7 12.84 5.20 22.63
C SER A 7 13.93 5.16 21.54
N PRO A 8 15.23 5.11 21.89
CA PRO A 8 16.33 5.06 20.91
C PRO A 8 16.44 3.66 20.27
N LEU A 9 15.39 3.23 19.58
CA LEU A 9 15.30 1.94 18.91
C LEU A 9 15.91 2.04 17.51
N ASP A 10 16.82 1.12 17.21
CA ASP A 10 17.50 1.11 15.93
C ASP A 10 16.71 0.30 14.89
N TYR A 11 15.78 0.98 14.21
CA TYR A 11 15.07 0.45 13.04
C TYR A 11 15.36 1.30 11.80
N PRO A 12 15.94 0.71 10.73
CA PRO A 12 16.16 1.41 9.48
C PRO A 12 14.83 1.48 8.71
N MET A 13 14.07 2.56 8.92
CA MET A 13 12.81 2.77 8.22
C MET A 13 12.59 4.24 7.87
N ARG A 14 11.89 4.45 6.75
CA ARG A 14 11.41 5.75 6.31
C ARG A 14 10.65 6.47 7.42
N GLY A 15 10.77 7.80 7.47
CA GLY A 15 9.91 8.66 8.29
C GLY A 15 10.16 8.56 9.79
N ARG A 16 11.21 7.86 10.22
CA ARG A 16 11.63 7.81 11.62
C ARG A 16 12.04 9.20 12.10
N VAL A 17 11.42 9.65 13.19
CA VAL A 17 11.75 10.89 13.89
C VAL A 17 11.85 10.65 15.39
N PHE A 18 12.71 11.42 16.06
CA PHE A 18 12.87 11.42 17.52
C PHE A 18 12.32 12.69 18.18
N ARG A 19 11.70 13.55 17.37
CA ARG A 19 11.04 14.78 17.80
C ARG A 19 9.61 14.72 17.33
N GLU A 20 8.76 15.40 18.08
CA GLU A 20 7.34 15.48 17.79
C GLU A 20 7.09 16.00 16.35
N PRO A 21 6.39 15.23 15.50
CA PRO A 21 6.12 15.62 14.12
C PRO A 21 4.91 16.57 14.03
N ASP A 22 4.88 17.39 12.98
CA ASP A 22 3.76 18.28 12.66
C ASP A 22 2.66 17.58 11.82
N ASP A 23 2.98 16.42 11.24
CA ASP A 23 2.08 15.66 10.38
C ASP A 23 1.45 14.45 11.10
N PRO A 24 0.35 13.88 10.57
CA PRO A 24 -0.21 12.64 11.09
C PRO A 24 0.84 11.54 11.16
N HIS A 25 0.84 10.78 12.25
CA HIS A 25 1.93 9.84 12.56
C HIS A 25 1.44 8.65 13.37
N VAL A 26 2.37 7.75 13.66
CA VAL A 26 2.24 6.73 14.72
C VAL A 26 3.39 6.88 15.70
N VAL A 27 3.22 6.34 16.90
CA VAL A 27 4.28 6.25 17.90
C VAL A 27 4.81 4.82 17.97
N VAL A 28 6.13 4.68 18.10
CA VAL A 28 6.80 3.43 18.48
C VAL A 28 7.54 3.66 19.80
N ALA A 29 7.29 2.81 20.78
CA ALA A 29 7.83 2.93 22.13
C ALA A 29 8.20 1.56 22.70
N ALA A 30 9.24 1.52 23.54
CA ALA A 30 9.52 0.38 24.40
C ALA A 30 8.54 0.31 25.58
N ALA A 31 8.45 -0.84 26.22
CA ALA A 31 7.62 -1.07 27.41
C ALA A 31 7.77 0.04 28.49
N ALA A 32 9.00 0.50 28.74
CA ALA A 32 9.31 1.52 29.73
C ALA A 32 8.70 2.90 29.40
N ASP A 33 8.44 3.17 28.13
CA ASP A 33 7.95 4.46 27.63
C ASP A 33 6.43 4.44 27.33
N LEU A 34 5.72 3.37 27.69
CA LEU A 34 4.27 3.26 27.47
C LEU A 34 3.50 4.44 28.08
N GLY A 35 3.85 4.89 29.28
CA GLY A 35 3.19 6.05 29.91
C GLY A 35 3.37 7.36 29.13
N ALA A 36 4.56 7.57 28.56
CA ALA A 36 4.84 8.71 27.70
C ALA A 36 4.06 8.61 26.38
N ALA A 37 4.03 7.43 25.77
CA ALA A 37 3.26 7.16 24.55
C ALA A 37 1.75 7.41 24.74
N LEU A 38 1.16 6.93 25.84
CA LEU A 38 -0.25 7.16 26.16
C LEU A 38 -0.55 8.64 26.42
N THR A 39 0.38 9.37 27.05
CA THR A 39 0.25 10.83 27.22
C THR A 39 0.27 11.55 25.89
N HIS A 40 1.16 11.15 25.00
CA HIS A 40 1.24 11.68 23.63
C HIS A 40 -0.06 11.44 22.87
N LEU A 41 -0.57 10.21 22.87
CA LEU A 41 -1.84 9.84 22.20
C LEU A 41 -3.04 10.65 22.69
N ARG A 42 -3.12 10.95 24.00
CA ARG A 42 -4.17 11.82 24.56
C ARG A 42 -4.12 13.25 24.02
N ASN A 43 -2.91 13.75 23.79
CA ASN A 43 -2.69 15.13 23.37
C ASN A 43 -2.72 15.31 21.84
N ARG A 44 -2.58 14.22 21.08
CA ARG A 44 -2.42 14.24 19.62
C ARG A 44 -3.51 13.43 18.92
N ALA A 45 -4.56 14.13 18.49
CA ALA A 45 -5.66 13.54 17.74
C ALA A 45 -5.21 12.93 16.40
N ASP A 46 -4.13 13.44 15.82
CA ASP A 46 -3.50 13.00 14.57
C ASP A 46 -2.49 11.85 14.74
N CYS A 47 -2.22 11.40 15.98
CA CYS A 47 -1.46 10.17 16.23
C CYS A 47 -2.37 8.95 16.11
N SER A 48 -2.24 8.23 15.00
CA SER A 48 -3.18 7.17 14.59
C SER A 48 -2.94 5.80 15.24
N GLY A 49 -1.82 5.59 15.93
CA GLY A 49 -1.52 4.30 16.52
C GLY A 49 -0.25 4.19 17.35
N LEU A 50 -0.11 3.06 18.04
CA LEU A 50 1.00 2.72 18.94
C LEU A 50 1.63 1.36 18.59
N GLY A 51 2.92 1.36 18.29
CA GLY A 51 3.77 0.19 18.25
C GLY A 51 4.49 0.04 19.59
N LEU A 52 4.09 -0.96 20.39
CA LEU A 52 4.64 -1.21 21.72
C LEU A 52 5.60 -2.43 21.68
N LEU A 53 6.86 -2.20 22.01
CA LEU A 53 7.89 -3.23 22.07
C LEU A 53 8.11 -3.69 23.51
N GLY A 54 7.56 -4.86 23.84
CA GLY A 54 7.46 -5.41 25.19
C GLY A 54 6.29 -4.82 25.98
N VAL A 55 5.80 -5.58 26.96
CA VAL A 55 4.71 -5.18 27.86
C VAL A 55 5.26 -5.00 29.28
N PRO A 56 5.05 -3.83 29.93
CA PRO A 56 5.51 -3.62 31.30
C PRO A 56 4.78 -4.51 32.29
N ASP A 57 5.39 -4.76 33.45
CA ASP A 57 4.82 -5.61 34.51
C ASP A 57 3.47 -5.06 35.02
N GLU A 58 3.38 -3.74 35.14
CA GLU A 58 2.17 -3.04 35.55
C GLU A 58 1.61 -2.23 34.37
N LEU A 59 0.35 -2.50 34.04
CA LEU A 59 -0.34 -1.81 32.94
C LEU A 59 -1.06 -0.55 33.44
N PRO A 60 -0.78 0.62 32.86
CA PRO A 60 -1.57 1.83 33.11
C PRO A 60 -2.96 1.72 32.45
N GLU A 61 -3.80 2.73 32.68
CA GLU A 61 -5.06 2.85 31.95
C GLU A 61 -4.83 3.05 30.45
N LEU A 62 -5.46 2.22 29.64
CA LEU A 62 -5.28 2.19 28.19
C LEU A 62 -6.34 2.98 27.40
N GLY A 63 -7.14 3.82 28.07
CA GLY A 63 -8.23 4.57 27.43
C GLY A 63 -7.78 5.49 26.29
N ALA A 64 -6.50 5.89 26.26
CA ALA A 64 -5.91 6.67 25.17
C ALA A 64 -5.77 5.89 23.84
N LEU A 65 -5.94 4.56 23.87
CA LEU A 65 -5.85 3.69 22.69
C LEU A 65 -7.19 3.58 21.93
N LYS A 66 -8.26 4.16 22.44
CA LYS A 66 -9.58 4.10 21.80
C LYS A 66 -9.52 4.59 20.36
N ASP A 67 -10.10 3.81 19.43
CA ASP A 67 -10.15 4.09 17.99
C ASP A 67 -8.75 4.21 17.34
N ARG A 68 -7.71 3.64 17.96
CA ARG A 68 -6.34 3.61 17.46
C ARG A 68 -5.89 2.22 17.09
N ARG A 69 -4.98 2.16 16.12
CA ARG A 69 -4.27 0.93 15.76
C ARG A 69 -3.16 0.66 16.77
N VAL A 70 -3.00 -0.59 17.18
CA VAL A 70 -1.97 -1.00 18.13
C VAL A 70 -1.25 -2.22 17.58
N LEU A 71 0.08 -2.18 17.58
CA LEU A 71 0.93 -3.35 17.38
C LEU A 71 1.67 -3.62 18.68
N VAL A 72 1.45 -4.77 19.30
CA VAL A 72 2.25 -5.19 20.46
C VAL A 72 3.19 -6.32 20.09
N CYS A 73 4.46 -6.20 20.45
CA CYS A 73 5.45 -7.26 20.27
C CYS A 73 5.88 -7.76 21.66
N GLU A 74 5.53 -8.99 22.00
CA GLU A 74 5.83 -9.57 23.31
C GLU A 74 6.03 -11.09 23.20
N SER A 75 7.10 -11.60 23.81
CA SER A 75 7.43 -13.03 23.84
C SER A 75 6.74 -13.78 24.98
N ASP A 76 6.37 -13.08 26.07
CA ASP A 76 5.54 -13.64 27.12
C ASP A 76 4.07 -13.64 26.69
N GLY A 77 3.59 -14.82 26.29
CA GLY A 77 2.21 -14.98 25.83
C GLY A 77 1.14 -14.60 26.88
N SER A 78 1.45 -14.64 28.18
CA SER A 78 0.51 -14.22 29.22
C SER A 78 0.38 -12.70 29.25
N ARG A 79 1.51 -11.98 29.26
CA ARG A 79 1.54 -10.51 29.23
C ARG A 79 0.91 -9.97 27.96
N MET A 80 1.22 -10.58 26.82
CA MET A 80 0.66 -10.21 25.52
C MET A 80 -0.87 -10.35 25.52
N ARG A 81 -1.41 -11.47 26.03
CA ARG A 81 -2.86 -11.67 26.11
C ARG A 81 -3.55 -10.68 27.03
N ASP A 82 -2.98 -10.40 28.21
CA ASP A 82 -3.55 -9.40 29.14
C ASP A 82 -3.58 -8.00 28.48
N PHE A 83 -2.48 -7.58 27.87
CA PHE A 83 -2.42 -6.29 27.18
C PHE A 83 -3.45 -6.20 26.05
N VAL A 84 -3.50 -7.19 25.15
CA VAL A 84 -4.44 -7.19 24.02
C VAL A 84 -5.89 -7.17 24.50
N ALA A 85 -6.22 -7.95 25.54
CA ALA A 85 -7.57 -7.95 26.10
C ALA A 85 -7.97 -6.56 26.64
N ARG A 86 -7.07 -5.88 27.36
CA ARG A 86 -7.32 -4.52 27.87
C ARG A 86 -7.36 -3.47 26.77
N ALA A 87 -6.53 -3.61 25.73
CA ALA A 87 -6.54 -2.72 24.58
C ALA A 87 -7.89 -2.83 23.82
N TRP A 88 -8.40 -4.05 23.61
CA TRP A 88 -9.74 -4.24 23.03
C TRP A 88 -10.85 -3.69 23.91
N GLN A 89 -10.78 -3.89 25.24
CA GLN A 89 -11.74 -3.27 26.17
C GLN A 89 -11.72 -1.74 26.12
N ALA A 90 -10.57 -1.15 25.84
CA ALA A 90 -10.43 0.29 25.62
C ALA A 90 -10.89 0.76 24.23
N GLY A 91 -11.26 -0.17 23.33
CA GLY A 91 -11.73 0.13 21.97
C GLY A 91 -10.61 0.31 20.94
N ALA A 92 -9.43 -0.27 21.17
CA ALA A 92 -8.32 -0.24 20.21
C ALA A 92 -8.42 -1.37 19.18
N GLU A 93 -7.85 -1.17 17.99
CA GLU A 93 -7.60 -2.23 17.00
C GLU A 93 -6.21 -2.83 17.25
N ALA A 94 -6.13 -3.94 17.97
CA ALA A 94 -4.86 -4.55 18.38
C ALA A 94 -4.44 -5.74 17.50
N GLU A 95 -3.22 -5.66 16.97
CA GLU A 95 -2.43 -6.72 16.36
C GLU A 95 -1.26 -7.10 17.28
N TRP A 96 -0.82 -8.36 17.24
CA TRP A 96 0.29 -8.80 18.08
C TRP A 96 1.31 -9.68 17.36
N LEU A 97 2.55 -9.64 17.86
CA LEU A 97 3.66 -10.48 17.41
C LEU A 97 4.26 -11.20 18.61
N ASN A 98 4.29 -12.54 18.54
CA ASN A 98 4.96 -13.37 19.54
C ASN A 98 6.47 -13.37 19.30
N SER A 99 7.13 -12.29 19.69
CA SER A 99 8.57 -12.10 19.57
C SER A 99 9.05 -11.09 20.61
N SER A 100 10.32 -11.17 21.01
CA SER A 100 10.96 -10.13 21.82
C SER A 100 11.27 -8.86 21.01
N ARG A 101 11.36 -8.99 19.69
CA ARG A 101 11.61 -7.89 18.76
C ARG A 101 10.88 -8.13 17.44
N PRO A 102 10.11 -7.16 16.91
CA PRO A 102 9.44 -7.35 15.63
C PRO A 102 10.46 -7.31 14.49
N PRO A 103 10.25 -8.11 13.43
CA PRO A 103 10.94 -7.90 12.16
C PRO A 103 10.76 -6.47 11.65
N ALA A 104 11.82 -5.86 11.13
CA ALA A 104 11.80 -4.44 10.73
C ALA A 104 10.77 -4.14 9.64
N ASP A 105 10.63 -5.06 8.68
CA ASP A 105 9.63 -5.03 7.62
C ASP A 105 8.19 -5.10 8.16
N ARG A 106 7.93 -5.94 9.16
CA ARG A 106 6.62 -6.04 9.82
C ARG A 106 6.25 -4.76 10.57
N LEU A 107 7.20 -4.21 11.33
CA LEU A 107 6.98 -2.94 12.04
C LEU A 107 6.75 -1.80 11.04
N ALA A 108 7.57 -1.70 10.00
CA ALA A 108 7.41 -0.68 8.96
C ALA A 108 6.10 -0.84 8.17
N ALA A 109 5.64 -2.07 7.91
CA ALA A 109 4.38 -2.31 7.24
C ALA A 109 3.17 -1.85 8.07
N TRP A 110 3.20 -2.08 9.38
CA TRP A 110 2.17 -1.60 10.29
C TRP A 110 2.19 -0.07 10.42
N ALA A 111 3.38 0.52 10.57
CA ALA A 111 3.57 1.96 10.81
C ALA A 111 3.33 2.82 9.56
N LEU A 112 3.69 2.30 8.39
CA LEU A 112 3.56 2.95 7.09
C LEU A 112 2.71 2.06 6.15
N PRO A 113 1.39 1.98 6.41
CA PRO A 113 0.49 1.17 5.58
C PRO A 113 0.41 1.76 4.18
N VAL A 114 0.47 0.91 3.16
CA VAL A 114 0.37 1.28 1.74
C VAL A 114 -0.85 0.61 1.15
N ALA A 115 -1.78 1.40 0.61
CA ALA A 115 -2.95 0.89 -0.08
C ALA A 115 -2.58 0.38 -1.48
N GLY A 116 -3.14 -0.74 -1.91
CA GLY A 116 -3.10 -1.14 -3.32
C GLY A 116 -4.16 -0.38 -4.10
N LEU A 117 -3.80 0.37 -5.13
CA LEU A 117 -4.74 1.08 -5.99
C LEU A 117 -4.63 0.56 -7.42
N VAL A 118 -5.60 -0.26 -7.82
CA VAL A 118 -5.68 -0.86 -9.16
C VAL A 118 -6.50 0.06 -10.06
N LEU A 119 -5.87 0.59 -11.11
CA LEU A 119 -6.54 1.38 -12.14
C LEU A 119 -7.09 0.44 -13.21
N ALA A 120 -8.40 0.18 -13.17
CA ALA A 120 -9.13 -0.75 -14.05
C ALA A 120 -10.29 -0.05 -14.80
N ALA A 121 -10.17 1.26 -15.02
CA ALA A 121 -11.18 2.07 -15.70
C ALA A 121 -10.82 2.39 -17.17
N GLY A 122 -9.65 1.94 -17.65
CA GLY A 122 -9.15 2.18 -19.00
C GLY A 122 -10.04 1.59 -20.09
N ALA A 123 -10.24 2.35 -21.18
CA ALA A 123 -11.18 1.99 -22.24
C ALA A 123 -10.68 0.92 -23.23
N GLY A 124 -9.40 0.52 -23.17
CA GLY A 124 -8.82 -0.55 -24.01
C GLY A 124 -9.10 -0.39 -25.51
N THR A 125 -9.02 0.85 -26.03
CA THR A 125 -9.56 1.23 -27.36
C THR A 125 -9.01 0.38 -28.51
N ARG A 126 -7.73 -0.02 -28.46
CA ARG A 126 -7.09 -0.89 -29.48
C ARG A 126 -7.64 -2.33 -29.47
N MET A 127 -8.04 -2.85 -28.31
CA MET A 127 -8.62 -4.19 -28.17
C MET A 127 -10.13 -4.24 -28.45
N LYS A 128 -10.82 -3.10 -28.32
CA LYS A 128 -12.24 -2.99 -28.69
C LYS A 128 -12.50 -3.25 -30.17
N GLU A 129 -11.55 -2.91 -31.05
CA GLU A 129 -11.63 -3.25 -32.49
C GLU A 129 -11.65 -4.77 -32.73
N ALA A 130 -11.04 -5.55 -31.83
CA ALA A 130 -11.07 -7.01 -31.83
C ALA A 130 -12.25 -7.60 -31.03
N GLY A 131 -13.23 -6.78 -30.61
CA GLY A 131 -14.47 -7.21 -29.98
C GLY A 131 -14.33 -7.76 -28.55
N SER A 132 -13.17 -7.61 -27.92
CA SER A 132 -12.89 -8.15 -26.59
C SER A 132 -12.50 -7.06 -25.60
N ASP A 133 -13.02 -7.19 -24.38
CA ASP A 133 -12.63 -6.31 -23.30
C ASP A 133 -11.30 -6.77 -22.71
N LYS A 134 -10.24 -6.01 -23.00
CA LYS A 134 -8.87 -6.24 -22.53
C LYS A 134 -8.80 -6.66 -21.06
N LEU A 135 -9.53 -5.99 -20.15
CA LEU A 135 -9.46 -6.28 -18.71
C LEU A 135 -10.12 -7.60 -18.30
N LEU A 136 -11.02 -8.13 -19.14
CA LEU A 136 -11.81 -9.34 -18.90
C LEU A 136 -11.34 -10.52 -19.76
N LEU A 137 -10.25 -10.36 -20.50
CA LEU A 137 -9.61 -11.47 -21.18
C LEU A 137 -9.24 -12.55 -20.17
N ASP A 138 -9.42 -13.81 -20.59
CA ASP A 138 -9.10 -14.96 -19.78
C ASP A 138 -7.59 -15.24 -19.87
N TYR A 139 -6.94 -15.34 -18.73
CA TYR A 139 -5.61 -15.93 -18.65
C TYR A 139 -5.69 -17.02 -17.58
N GLU A 140 -5.43 -18.26 -17.97
CA GLU A 140 -5.49 -19.43 -17.08
C GLU A 140 -6.83 -19.59 -16.31
N GLY A 141 -7.96 -19.22 -16.91
CA GLY A 141 -9.28 -19.28 -16.25
C GLY A 141 -9.62 -18.07 -15.38
N VAL A 142 -8.77 -17.03 -15.38
CA VAL A 142 -8.89 -15.85 -14.54
C VAL A 142 -8.89 -14.57 -15.39
N PRO A 143 -9.89 -13.67 -15.22
CA PRO A 143 -9.86 -12.35 -15.85
C PRO A 143 -8.59 -11.56 -15.53
N LEU A 144 -7.96 -10.96 -16.55
CA LEU A 144 -6.69 -10.22 -16.42
C LEU A 144 -6.66 -9.23 -15.24
N VAL A 145 -7.74 -8.47 -15.04
CA VAL A 145 -7.85 -7.48 -13.97
C VAL A 145 -7.65 -8.04 -12.56
N ARG A 146 -7.97 -9.32 -12.35
CA ARG A 146 -7.81 -9.96 -11.04
C ARG A 146 -6.35 -10.19 -10.69
N TYR A 147 -5.46 -10.36 -11.68
CA TYR A 147 -4.04 -10.55 -11.42
C TYR A 147 -3.39 -9.32 -10.78
N ALA A 148 -3.81 -8.11 -11.16
CA ALA A 148 -3.34 -6.89 -10.51
C ALA A 148 -3.77 -6.80 -9.04
N VAL A 149 -5.01 -7.22 -8.74
CA VAL A 149 -5.50 -7.31 -7.36
C VAL A 149 -4.75 -8.38 -6.57
N SER A 150 -4.56 -9.57 -7.14
CA SER A 150 -3.75 -10.63 -6.53
C SER A 150 -2.32 -10.17 -6.24
N ALA A 151 -1.65 -9.51 -7.20
CA ALA A 151 -0.30 -8.99 -7.01
C ALA A 151 -0.22 -7.95 -5.88
N ALA A 152 -1.22 -7.07 -5.76
CA ALA A 152 -1.28 -6.11 -4.66
C ALA A 152 -1.47 -6.81 -3.29
N ALA A 153 -2.32 -7.83 -3.24
CA ALA A 153 -2.61 -8.60 -2.02
C ALA A 153 -1.38 -9.40 -1.57
N GLU A 154 -0.87 -10.25 -2.46
CA GLU A 154 0.32 -11.10 -2.24
C GLU A 154 1.56 -10.27 -1.92
N GLY A 155 1.68 -9.09 -2.52
CA GLY A 155 2.78 -8.17 -2.26
C GLY A 155 2.74 -7.48 -0.90
N GLY A 156 1.61 -7.56 -0.19
CA GLY A 156 1.47 -7.00 1.16
C GLY A 156 0.98 -5.56 1.22
N CYS A 157 0.13 -5.13 0.27
CA CYS A 157 -0.63 -3.88 0.41
C CYS A 157 -1.69 -4.02 1.54
N GLN A 158 -1.88 -2.94 2.31
CA GLN A 158 -2.86 -2.86 3.40
C GLN A 158 -4.22 -2.42 2.82
N GLY A 159 -4.95 -3.41 2.30
CA GLY A 159 -6.22 -3.20 1.59
C GLY A 159 -6.01 -2.89 0.10
N ILE A 160 -7.04 -3.14 -0.69
CA ILE A 160 -7.03 -2.94 -2.15
C ILE A 160 -8.27 -2.19 -2.58
N TRP A 161 -8.03 -1.13 -3.35
CA TRP A 161 -9.04 -0.33 -4.01
C TRP A 161 -8.89 -0.50 -5.51
N ALA A 162 -10.01 -0.70 -6.19
CA ALA A 162 -10.03 -0.84 -7.64
C ALA A 162 -10.96 0.20 -8.26
N VAL A 163 -10.40 1.02 -9.14
CA VAL A 163 -11.16 2.03 -9.88
C VAL A 163 -11.66 1.42 -11.17
N TYR A 164 -12.98 1.42 -11.38
CA TYR A 164 -13.63 0.83 -12.54
C TYR A 164 -14.56 1.84 -13.22
N SER A 165 -14.84 1.63 -14.50
CA SER A 165 -15.82 2.41 -15.27
C SER A 165 -16.96 1.58 -15.83
N ARG A 166 -16.78 0.25 -15.91
CA ARG A 166 -17.76 -0.68 -16.49
C ARG A 166 -18.24 -1.70 -15.45
N PRO A 167 -19.55 -2.01 -15.39
CA PRO A 167 -20.11 -2.95 -14.43
C PRO A 167 -19.52 -4.37 -14.50
N GLU A 168 -19.12 -4.84 -15.68
CA GLU A 168 -18.55 -6.17 -15.87
C GLU A 168 -17.18 -6.32 -15.19
N VAL A 169 -16.38 -5.25 -15.18
CA VAL A 169 -15.11 -5.19 -14.42
C VAL A 169 -15.39 -5.19 -12.92
N ALA A 170 -16.40 -4.46 -12.46
CA ALA A 170 -16.81 -4.49 -11.06
C ALA A 170 -17.23 -5.90 -10.62
N ALA A 171 -18.03 -6.59 -11.44
CA ALA A 171 -18.44 -7.97 -11.17
C ALA A 171 -17.26 -8.94 -11.11
N ALA A 172 -16.25 -8.77 -11.99
CA ALA A 172 -15.03 -9.59 -11.97
C ALA A 172 -14.16 -9.37 -10.72
N LEU A 173 -14.31 -8.23 -10.04
CA LEU A 173 -13.54 -7.82 -8.88
C LEU A 173 -14.32 -7.89 -7.56
N ASP A 174 -15.58 -8.32 -7.59
CA ASP A 174 -16.44 -8.38 -6.41
C ASP A 174 -15.83 -9.25 -5.30
N GLY A 175 -15.86 -8.73 -4.08
CA GLY A 175 -15.24 -9.36 -2.90
C GLY A 175 -13.71 -9.38 -2.88
N LEU A 176 -13.01 -8.90 -3.92
CA LEU A 176 -11.54 -8.88 -3.99
C LEU A 176 -10.93 -7.52 -3.65
N ALA A 177 -11.69 -6.44 -3.86
CA ALA A 177 -11.26 -5.07 -3.61
C ALA A 177 -12.44 -4.16 -3.24
N THR A 178 -12.14 -3.04 -2.60
CA THR A 178 -13.10 -1.93 -2.48
C THR A 178 -13.24 -1.24 -3.83
N LEU A 179 -14.44 -1.29 -4.40
CA LEU A 179 -14.69 -0.82 -5.77
C LEU A 179 -15.05 0.67 -5.80
N ILE A 180 -14.38 1.43 -6.67
CA ILE A 180 -14.59 2.87 -6.88
C ILE A 180 -15.05 3.10 -8.31
N HIS A 181 -16.28 3.60 -8.48
CA HIS A 181 -16.81 3.90 -9.80
C HIS A 181 -16.27 5.25 -10.31
N ASN A 182 -15.61 5.25 -11.46
CA ASN A 182 -15.17 6.45 -12.17
C ASN A 182 -16.04 6.73 -13.41
N PRO A 183 -17.05 7.60 -13.32
CA PRO A 183 -17.84 8.00 -14.49
C PRO A 183 -17.04 8.87 -15.48
N GLY A 184 -15.94 9.49 -15.04
CA GLY A 184 -15.07 10.37 -15.83
C GLY A 184 -13.89 9.66 -16.49
N ALA A 185 -13.93 8.34 -16.65
CA ALA A 185 -12.82 7.56 -17.21
C ALA A 185 -12.42 7.99 -18.63
N ALA A 186 -13.35 8.57 -19.41
CA ALA A 186 -13.07 9.12 -20.74
C ALA A 186 -12.11 10.33 -20.73
N ALA A 187 -11.92 10.99 -19.58
CA ALA A 187 -10.97 12.09 -19.42
C ALA A 187 -9.51 11.64 -19.27
N GLY A 188 -9.27 10.32 -19.24
CA GLY A 188 -7.94 9.72 -19.19
C GLY A 188 -7.56 9.16 -17.83
N GLN A 189 -6.35 8.57 -17.77
CA GLN A 189 -5.86 7.88 -16.58
C GLN A 189 -5.77 8.80 -15.34
N ALA A 190 -5.53 10.10 -15.51
CA ALA A 190 -5.48 11.04 -14.40
C ALA A 190 -6.80 11.07 -13.61
N SER A 191 -7.97 10.99 -14.27
CA SER A 191 -9.27 10.98 -13.55
C SER A 191 -9.41 9.76 -12.65
N SER A 192 -8.93 8.60 -13.12
CA SER A 192 -8.96 7.34 -12.36
C SER A 192 -8.00 7.36 -11.18
N LEU A 193 -6.81 7.95 -11.38
CA LEU A 193 -5.85 8.13 -10.30
C LEU A 193 -6.41 9.04 -9.21
N LYS A 194 -6.97 10.21 -9.58
CA LYS A 194 -7.53 11.19 -8.63
C LYS A 194 -8.62 10.58 -7.76
N ILE A 195 -9.67 10.03 -8.39
CA ILE A 195 -10.80 9.45 -7.64
C ILE A 195 -10.35 8.25 -6.80
N GLY A 196 -9.39 7.48 -7.29
CA GLY A 196 -8.77 6.39 -6.54
C GLY A 196 -8.13 6.88 -5.25
N LEU A 197 -7.25 7.88 -5.36
CA LEU A 197 -6.52 8.47 -4.25
C LEU A 197 -7.42 9.18 -3.23
N GLU A 198 -8.48 9.87 -3.68
CA GLU A 198 -9.46 10.53 -2.82
C GLU A 198 -10.23 9.56 -1.93
N ASN A 199 -10.39 8.31 -2.36
CA ASN A 199 -11.13 7.27 -1.63
C ASN A 199 -10.23 6.38 -0.76
N LEU A 200 -8.90 6.62 -0.75
CA LEU A 200 -8.00 5.86 0.12
C LEU A 200 -8.16 6.30 1.59
N PRO A 201 -7.95 5.39 2.56
CA PRO A 201 -8.03 5.71 3.98
C PRO A 201 -7.08 6.84 4.35
N ALA A 202 -7.47 7.74 5.26
CA ALA A 202 -6.61 8.82 5.74
C ALA A 202 -5.32 8.31 6.43
N THR A 203 -5.33 7.06 6.88
CA THR A 203 -4.20 6.38 7.53
C THR A 203 -3.16 5.82 6.57
N ALA A 204 -3.45 5.71 5.26
CA ALA A 204 -2.49 5.17 4.30
C ALA A 204 -1.28 6.10 4.15
N ALA A 205 -0.06 5.64 4.42
CA ALA A 205 1.15 6.44 4.24
C ALA A 205 1.51 6.64 2.74
N GLY A 206 1.03 5.75 1.88
CA GLY A 206 1.19 5.82 0.42
C GLY A 206 0.23 4.90 -0.32
N ALA A 207 0.34 4.89 -1.64
CA ALA A 207 -0.43 4.03 -2.53
C ALA A 207 0.50 3.31 -3.51
N CYS A 208 0.37 1.99 -3.64
CA CYS A 208 0.96 1.21 -4.72
C CYS A 208 0.00 1.22 -5.90
N ILE A 209 0.36 1.91 -6.98
CA ILE A 209 -0.46 2.02 -8.18
C ILE A 209 -0.15 0.85 -9.11
N LEU A 210 -1.18 0.09 -9.48
CA LEU A 210 -1.10 -0.99 -10.46
C LEU A 210 -2.08 -0.72 -11.61
N LEU A 211 -1.79 -1.25 -12.79
CA LEU A 211 -2.72 -1.24 -13.91
C LEU A 211 -3.41 -2.59 -14.02
N GLY A 212 -4.71 -2.58 -14.32
CA GLY A 212 -5.53 -3.80 -14.41
C GLY A 212 -5.17 -4.71 -15.59
N ASP A 213 -4.28 -4.29 -16.47
CA ASP A 213 -3.89 -4.99 -17.69
C ASP A 213 -2.45 -5.51 -17.69
N GLN A 214 -1.82 -5.55 -16.51
CA GLN A 214 -0.46 -6.04 -16.30
C GLN A 214 -0.45 -7.39 -15.55
N PRO A 215 -0.95 -8.49 -16.14
CA PRO A 215 -1.10 -9.77 -15.42
C PRO A 215 0.23 -10.42 -15.04
N LEU A 216 1.33 -10.01 -15.68
CA LEU A 216 2.67 -10.53 -15.42
C LEU A 216 3.33 -9.87 -14.20
N VAL A 217 2.81 -8.72 -13.74
CA VAL A 217 3.20 -8.17 -12.44
C VAL A 217 2.72 -9.12 -11.35
N GLY A 218 3.58 -9.43 -10.38
CA GLY A 218 3.27 -10.37 -9.30
C GLY A 218 3.53 -9.79 -7.92
N GLY A 219 3.08 -10.52 -6.90
CA GLY A 219 3.28 -10.15 -5.49
C GLY A 219 4.72 -9.83 -5.14
N ARG A 220 5.68 -10.62 -5.64
CA ARG A 220 7.12 -10.39 -5.39
C ARG A 220 7.60 -9.01 -5.88
N THR A 221 7.11 -8.54 -7.03
CA THR A 221 7.47 -7.20 -7.53
C THR A 221 6.91 -6.13 -6.60
N VAL A 222 5.65 -6.26 -6.20
CA VAL A 222 5.00 -5.32 -5.28
C VAL A 222 5.70 -5.32 -3.91
N GLU A 223 5.97 -6.50 -3.34
CA GLU A 223 6.67 -6.67 -2.07
C GLU A 223 8.04 -5.99 -2.10
N MET A 224 8.80 -6.19 -3.18
CA MET A 224 10.10 -5.56 -3.37
C MET A 224 10.00 -4.02 -3.37
N LEU A 225 9.01 -3.45 -4.06
CA LEU A 225 8.81 -2.00 -4.07
C LEU A 225 8.37 -1.47 -2.70
N LEU A 226 7.49 -2.18 -1.99
CA LEU A 226 7.07 -1.79 -0.65
C LEU A 226 8.23 -1.84 0.35
N ARG A 227 9.09 -2.87 0.26
CA ARG A 227 10.30 -2.98 1.09
C ARG A 227 11.27 -1.84 0.79
N ALA A 228 11.53 -1.54 -0.48
CA ALA A 228 12.39 -0.44 -0.88
C ALA A 228 11.85 0.93 -0.42
N TRP A 229 10.55 1.17 -0.59
CA TRP A 229 9.91 2.42 -0.15
C TRP A 229 9.84 2.58 1.37
N ARG A 230 9.78 1.48 2.13
CA ARG A 230 9.83 1.51 3.60
C ARG A 230 11.25 1.63 4.15
N GLY A 231 12.27 1.44 3.32
CA GLY A 231 13.67 1.59 3.70
C GLY A 231 14.01 3.01 4.11
N ASP A 232 15.07 3.12 4.92
CA ASP A 232 15.69 4.41 5.25
C ASP A 232 16.16 5.11 3.98
N GLU A 233 16.18 6.45 3.98
CA GLU A 233 16.59 7.30 2.86
C GLU A 233 15.83 7.14 1.53
N SER A 234 14.75 6.34 1.50
CA SER A 234 13.93 6.16 0.31
C SER A 234 13.31 7.48 -0.18
N ARG A 235 13.18 7.63 -1.50
CA ARG A 235 12.48 8.77 -2.09
C ARG A 235 10.95 8.63 -2.01
N PRO A 236 10.19 9.73 -2.13
CA PRO A 236 8.73 9.72 -2.08
C PRO A 236 8.04 8.77 -3.06
N ALA A 237 8.69 8.41 -4.17
CA ALA A 237 8.21 7.41 -5.12
C ALA A 237 9.24 6.29 -5.36
N VAL A 238 8.75 5.06 -5.50
CA VAL A 238 9.57 3.90 -5.88
C VAL A 238 8.85 3.10 -6.96
N ALA A 239 9.49 2.90 -8.11
CA ALA A 239 8.90 2.17 -9.25
C ALA A 239 9.73 0.97 -9.68
N ALA A 240 9.07 -0.01 -10.31
CA ALA A 240 9.74 -1.10 -10.99
C ALA A 240 10.40 -0.61 -12.28
N SER A 241 11.66 -0.97 -12.51
CA SER A 241 12.41 -0.68 -13.74
C SER A 241 12.71 -1.94 -14.53
N TYR A 242 12.51 -1.84 -15.85
CA TYR A 242 12.66 -2.93 -16.81
C TYR A 242 13.51 -2.42 -17.97
N GLY A 243 14.79 -2.80 -17.98
CA GLY A 243 15.72 -2.34 -19.02
C GLY A 243 16.05 -0.85 -18.95
N GLY A 244 15.93 -0.22 -17.78
CA GLY A 244 16.26 1.19 -17.55
C GLY A 244 15.03 2.12 -17.54
N ASP A 245 13.94 1.73 -18.18
CA ASP A 245 12.67 2.43 -18.11
C ASP A 245 11.81 1.90 -16.97
N TRP A 246 11.26 2.82 -16.17
CA TRP A 246 10.29 2.44 -15.16
C TRP A 246 8.87 2.40 -15.73
N ARG A 247 8.09 1.47 -15.20
CA ARG A 247 6.66 1.28 -15.47
C ARG A 247 5.95 0.91 -14.18
N PRO A 248 4.62 1.05 -14.09
CA PRO A 248 3.87 0.48 -12.97
C PRO A 248 4.24 -1.02 -12.76
N PRO A 249 4.22 -1.51 -11.51
CA PRO A 249 3.74 -0.84 -10.31
C PRO A 249 4.65 0.29 -9.81
N VAL A 250 4.05 1.29 -9.16
CA VAL A 250 4.76 2.41 -8.53
C VAL A 250 4.16 2.72 -7.17
N VAL A 251 4.99 2.79 -6.13
CA VAL A 251 4.58 3.26 -4.81
C VAL A 251 4.74 4.77 -4.75
N LEU A 252 3.69 5.48 -4.34
CA LEU A 252 3.63 6.93 -4.24
C LEU A 252 3.28 7.32 -2.79
N GLU A 253 4.11 8.14 -2.17
CA GLU A 253 3.86 8.67 -0.83
C GLU A 253 2.66 9.64 -0.80
N ARG A 254 1.99 9.70 0.36
CA ARG A 254 0.90 10.64 0.65
C ARG A 254 1.22 12.10 0.30
N SER A 255 2.46 12.50 0.53
CA SER A 255 2.97 13.86 0.26
C SER A 255 2.84 14.27 -1.21
N LEU A 256 2.80 13.31 -2.14
CA LEU A 256 2.73 13.55 -3.57
C LEU A 256 1.30 13.81 -4.07
N TRP A 257 0.27 13.43 -3.31
CA TRP A 257 -1.11 13.53 -3.80
C TRP A 257 -1.56 14.94 -4.17
N PRO A 258 -1.25 16.01 -3.41
CA PRO A 258 -1.59 17.37 -3.83
C PRO A 258 -1.06 17.76 -5.21
N GLU A 259 0.10 17.22 -5.63
CA GLU A 259 0.64 17.42 -6.98
C GLU A 259 -0.05 16.50 -8.00
N LEU A 260 -0.29 15.24 -7.64
CA LEU A 260 -1.00 14.27 -8.49
C LEU A 260 -2.45 14.70 -8.80
N MET A 261 -3.12 15.39 -7.86
CA MET A 261 -4.48 15.93 -8.05
C MET A 261 -4.54 17.04 -9.11
N LYS A 262 -3.40 17.64 -9.49
CA LYS A 262 -3.31 18.69 -10.51
C LYS A 262 -3.05 18.15 -11.92
N LEU A 263 -2.82 16.85 -12.08
CA LEU A 263 -2.55 16.23 -13.39
C LEU A 263 -3.82 16.10 -14.21
N ASP A 264 -3.76 16.23 -15.54
CA ASP A 264 -4.93 16.06 -16.41
C ASP A 264 -4.62 15.17 -17.62
N GLY A 265 -5.66 14.62 -18.24
CA GLY A 265 -5.56 13.77 -19.41
C GLY A 265 -5.04 12.35 -19.12
N ASP A 266 -4.34 11.78 -20.09
CA ASP A 266 -3.78 10.42 -20.01
C ASP A 266 -2.48 10.34 -19.21
N ALA A 267 -2.07 11.46 -18.64
CA ALA A 267 -0.84 11.62 -17.93
C ALA A 267 -1.02 11.17 -16.46
N GLY A 268 -0.76 9.89 -16.19
CA GLY A 268 -0.72 9.36 -14.82
C GLY A 268 0.50 9.89 -14.03
N ALA A 269 0.90 9.17 -12.98
CA ALA A 269 2.07 9.53 -12.15
C ALA A 269 3.37 9.72 -12.95
N ARG A 270 3.45 9.19 -14.18
CA ARG A 270 4.57 9.37 -15.11
C ARG A 270 4.90 10.82 -15.41
N GLN A 271 3.90 11.70 -15.49
CA GLN A 271 4.14 13.12 -15.78
C GLN A 271 4.87 13.81 -14.63
N LEU A 272 4.38 13.61 -13.40
CA LEU A 272 4.99 14.18 -12.21
C LEU A 272 6.43 13.67 -12.03
N LEU A 273 6.62 12.36 -12.13
CA LEU A 273 7.94 11.75 -11.91
C LEU A 273 8.92 12.01 -13.07
N GLY A 274 8.41 12.25 -14.28
CA GLY A 274 9.21 12.67 -15.42
C GLY A 274 9.72 14.11 -15.31
N SER A 275 8.92 15.03 -14.75
CA SER A 275 9.35 16.41 -14.49
C SER A 275 10.17 16.55 -13.21
N ARG A 276 10.04 15.60 -12.29
CA ARG A 276 10.71 15.59 -10.98
C ARG A 276 11.40 14.25 -10.68
N PRO A 277 12.46 13.89 -11.44
CA PRO A 277 13.16 12.62 -11.26
C PRO A 277 13.84 12.50 -9.90
N GLU A 278 14.07 13.60 -9.18
CA GLU A 278 14.60 13.60 -7.81
C GLU A 278 13.65 12.98 -6.78
N LEU A 279 12.37 12.79 -7.14
CA LEU A 279 11.37 12.15 -6.28
C LEU A 279 11.31 10.64 -6.43
N LEU A 280 11.99 10.07 -7.44
CA LEU A 280 11.84 8.68 -7.85
C LEU A 280 13.11 7.88 -7.57
N ASP A 281 12.95 6.77 -6.87
CA ASP A 281 13.87 5.63 -6.93
C ASP A 281 13.32 4.56 -7.86
N THR A 282 14.21 3.79 -8.48
CA THR A 282 13.80 2.64 -9.30
C THR A 282 14.46 1.37 -8.81
N VAL A 283 13.70 0.28 -8.80
CA VAL A 283 14.19 -1.04 -8.42
C VAL A 283 14.14 -1.95 -9.64
N PRO A 284 15.25 -2.58 -10.05
CA PRO A 284 15.24 -3.53 -11.15
C PRO A 284 14.27 -4.68 -10.90
N ALA A 285 13.31 -4.86 -11.79
CA ALA A 285 12.35 -5.95 -11.75
C ALA A 285 12.66 -6.97 -12.84
N GLN A 286 12.41 -8.25 -12.54
CA GLN A 286 12.49 -9.33 -13.52
C GLN A 286 11.15 -9.47 -14.23
N GLY A 287 11.18 -9.91 -15.49
CA GLY A 287 9.99 -10.14 -16.31
C GLY A 287 9.69 -9.01 -17.28
N LEU A 288 8.50 -9.09 -17.89
CA LEU A 288 7.97 -8.12 -18.83
C LEU A 288 6.68 -7.55 -18.24
N PRO A 289 6.61 -6.26 -17.87
CA PRO A 289 5.39 -5.64 -17.36
C PRO A 289 4.43 -5.30 -18.51
N ASP A 290 4.46 -6.07 -19.60
CA ASP A 290 3.84 -5.64 -20.84
C ASP A 290 2.33 -5.57 -20.67
N ASP A 291 1.80 -4.39 -20.91
CA ASP A 291 0.37 -4.14 -21.01
C ASP A 291 -0.15 -4.92 -22.22
N ILE A 292 -1.32 -5.55 -22.09
CA ILE A 292 -1.89 -6.36 -23.18
C ILE A 292 -2.65 -5.47 -24.17
N ASP A 293 -1.93 -4.62 -24.90
CA ASP A 293 -2.54 -3.61 -25.77
C ASP A 293 -3.11 -4.18 -27.07
N THR A 294 -2.60 -5.32 -27.51
CA THR A 294 -2.90 -5.92 -28.82
C THR A 294 -3.30 -7.41 -28.70
N PRO A 295 -4.04 -7.96 -29.68
CA PRO A 295 -4.24 -9.40 -29.79
C PRO A 295 -2.93 -10.21 -29.81
N GLU A 296 -1.87 -9.65 -30.39
CA GLU A 296 -0.53 -10.25 -30.41
C GLU A 296 0.09 -10.31 -29.01
N ASP A 297 -0.07 -9.27 -28.19
CA ASP A 297 0.34 -9.28 -26.78
C ASP A 297 -0.40 -10.37 -26.01
N TYR A 298 -1.71 -10.48 -26.22
CA TYR A 298 -2.51 -11.53 -25.62
C TYR A 298 -2.06 -12.92 -26.05
N ALA A 299 -1.83 -13.14 -27.35
CA ALA A 299 -1.34 -14.41 -27.86
C ALA A 299 0.05 -14.78 -27.33
N ARG A 300 0.89 -13.78 -27.04
CA ARG A 300 2.22 -13.96 -26.44
C ARG A 300 2.11 -14.41 -25.00
N ILE A 301 1.25 -13.80 -24.18
CA ILE A 301 1.11 -14.21 -22.77
C ILE A 301 0.55 -15.64 -22.65
N LEU A 302 -0.36 -16.06 -23.54
CA LEU A 302 -0.88 -17.44 -23.57
C LEU A 302 0.19 -18.50 -23.87
N ARG A 303 1.37 -18.10 -24.37
CA ARG A 303 2.51 -18.99 -24.64
C ARG A 303 3.54 -19.01 -23.51
N LEU A 304 3.39 -18.15 -22.51
CA LEU A 304 4.29 -18.14 -21.36
C LEU A 304 4.04 -19.40 -20.50
N PRO A 305 5.10 -19.96 -19.88
CA PRO A 305 4.93 -21.07 -18.95
C PRO A 305 4.04 -20.63 -17.79
N ARG A 306 3.22 -21.58 -17.31
CA ARG A 306 2.25 -21.34 -16.24
C ARG A 306 2.93 -20.73 -15.03
N ARG A 307 2.25 -19.77 -14.40
CA ARG A 307 2.70 -19.24 -13.12
C ARG A 307 2.48 -20.35 -12.09
N ASP A 308 3.55 -20.85 -11.46
CA ASP A 308 3.36 -21.69 -10.28
C ASP A 308 2.63 -20.85 -9.23
N PRO A 309 1.49 -21.31 -8.68
CA PRO A 309 0.87 -20.65 -7.56
C PRO A 309 1.84 -20.72 -6.37
N SER A 310 2.33 -19.57 -5.95
CA SER A 310 3.17 -19.42 -4.75
C SER A 310 2.35 -19.56 -3.48
#